data_AF-A0A5C6TWA1-F1
#
_entry.id   AF-A0A5C6TWA1-F1
#
_cell.length_a   1.000
_cell.length_b   1.000
_cell.length_c   1.000
_cell.angle_alpha   90.00
_cell.angle_beta   90.00
_cell.angle_gamma   90.00
#
_symmetry.space_group_name_H-M   'P 1'
#
loop_
_entity.id
_entity.type
_entity.pdbx_description
1 polymer ?
#
loop_
_entity_poly.entity_id
_entity_poly.type
_entity_poly.pdbx_seq_one_letter_code
_entity_poly.pdbx_strand_id
1 'polypeptide(L)'
;MHEIVLTWINLGPRRAEELVQFAQGIADDPSAPVLPQLRHEFVGYGTNVTTIEAQQGIVYHGRMTEAAVAYCNCMEDVKARLRLIKEITEGRSPLGSEGLDGEVVCLLLRKVLEQIAFSSLIAHRETYEAVHNDLGSIWRAKRLLERMDKLHPEFYPSPIKRGVSRHLGVHHHFDPVEDGFLTKDEFVFLYDTASSGIHTWNPFKDAERVLDFQRPIAEWIVRIAALLDHHLVHFAGTKDLWLIQMDSPEDHRVHAFVAPMVTEFPPVPA
;
A
#
# COMPACT_ATOMS: atom_id res chain seq x y z
N MET A 1 11.60 -10.07 20.61
CA MET A 1 11.57 -8.63 20.25
C MET A 1 12.45 -8.53 19.02
N HIS A 2 11.85 -8.53 17.83
CA HIS A 2 12.58 -8.63 16.56
C HIS A 2 12.56 -7.25 15.89
N GLU A 3 13.74 -6.74 15.54
CA GLU A 3 13.95 -5.43 14.90
C GLU A 3 14.04 -5.57 13.38
N ILE A 4 13.46 -4.62 12.63
CA ILE A 4 13.47 -4.59 11.16
C ILE A 4 14.20 -3.33 10.70
N VAL A 5 15.22 -3.50 9.85
CA VAL A 5 16.06 -2.43 9.30
C VAL A 5 16.14 -2.56 7.78
N LEU A 6 15.86 -1.49 7.02
CA LEU A 6 15.85 -1.49 5.54
C LEU A 6 16.92 -0.54 4.99
N THR A 7 17.50 -0.85 3.81
CA THR A 7 18.70 -0.15 3.31
C THR A 7 18.42 0.81 2.11
N TRP A 8 18.60 2.14 2.19
CA TRP A 8 18.47 3.14 1.10
C TRP A 8 19.46 4.34 1.15
N ILE A 9 20.02 4.76 0.00
CA ILE A 9 20.83 5.99 -0.15
C ILE A 9 19.90 7.19 -0.42
N ASN A 10 19.92 8.19 0.46
CA ASN A 10 19.13 9.42 0.32
C ASN A 10 20.02 10.57 -0.22
N LEU A 11 19.78 11.00 -1.47
CA LEU A 11 20.30 12.26 -1.98
C LEU A 11 19.18 13.30 -1.87
N GLY A 12 19.29 14.18 -0.87
CA GLY A 12 18.27 15.20 -0.60
C GLY A 12 18.10 16.21 -1.75
N PRO A 13 16.97 16.94 -1.79
CA PRO A 13 16.65 17.84 -2.88
C PRO A 13 17.44 19.15 -2.72
N ARG A 14 18.60 19.26 -3.37
CA ARG A 14 19.19 20.56 -3.69
C ARG A 14 18.86 20.90 -5.13
N ARG A 15 17.86 21.78 -5.26
CA ARG A 15 17.51 22.66 -6.39
C ARG A 15 17.81 22.11 -7.80
N ALA A 16 16.78 21.54 -8.42
CA ALA A 16 16.72 21.31 -9.86
C ALA A 16 16.93 22.59 -10.70
N GLU A 17 16.74 23.78 -10.12
CA GLU A 17 16.96 25.08 -10.77
C GLU A 17 18.45 25.45 -10.93
N GLU A 18 19.34 24.95 -10.05
CA GLU A 18 20.78 25.26 -10.14
C GLU A 18 21.48 24.42 -11.24
N LEU A 19 20.94 23.25 -11.61
CA LEU A 19 21.46 22.43 -12.70
C LEU A 19 21.07 22.96 -14.10
N VAL A 20 19.92 23.62 -14.22
CA VAL A 20 19.48 24.23 -15.49
C VAL A 20 20.33 25.46 -15.81
N GLN A 21 20.66 26.29 -14.81
CA GLN A 21 21.57 27.42 -14.99
C GLN A 21 23.02 26.97 -15.28
N PHE A 22 23.46 25.86 -14.70
CA PHE A 22 24.77 25.27 -15.01
C PHE A 22 24.85 24.70 -16.43
N ALA A 23 23.78 24.04 -16.91
CA ALA A 23 23.71 23.52 -18.27
C ALA A 23 23.61 24.61 -19.34
N GLN A 24 22.96 25.74 -19.05
CA GLN A 24 22.89 26.90 -19.95
C GLN A 24 24.22 27.66 -20.05
N GLY A 25 25.05 27.64 -19.00
CA GLY A 25 26.40 28.22 -19.05
C GLY A 25 27.42 27.44 -19.88
N ILE A 26 27.16 26.15 -20.18
CA ILE A 26 28.05 25.30 -20.99
C ILE A 26 27.73 25.41 -22.48
N ALA A 27 26.51 25.80 -22.85
CA ALA A 27 26.07 25.90 -24.25
C ALA A 27 26.66 27.09 -25.03
N ASP A 28 27.25 28.08 -24.33
CA ASP A 28 27.86 29.27 -24.94
C ASP A 28 29.40 29.21 -25.02
N ASP A 29 30.02 28.07 -24.69
CA ASP A 29 31.46 27.85 -24.85
C ASP A 29 31.80 27.34 -26.27
N PRO A 30 32.50 28.14 -27.11
CA PRO A 30 32.87 27.76 -28.47
C PRO A 30 33.93 26.64 -28.56
N SER A 31 34.38 26.07 -27.43
CA SER A 31 35.35 24.98 -27.37
C SER A 31 34.77 23.60 -27.02
N ALA A 32 33.46 23.48 -26.81
CA ALA A 32 32.82 22.20 -26.52
C ALA A 32 32.71 21.29 -27.77
N PRO A 33 32.99 19.97 -27.65
CA PRO A 33 32.94 19.05 -28.80
C PRO A 33 31.51 18.85 -29.31
N VAL A 34 31.35 18.94 -30.64
CA VAL A 34 30.09 18.74 -31.35
C VAL A 34 29.59 17.31 -31.17
N LEU A 35 28.50 17.13 -30.44
CA LEU A 35 27.77 15.85 -30.38
C LEU A 35 26.82 15.72 -31.59
N PRO A 36 26.59 14.52 -32.13
CA PRO A 36 25.84 14.33 -33.37
C PRO A 36 24.36 14.64 -33.16
N GLN A 37 23.78 15.36 -34.11
CA GLN A 37 22.34 15.62 -34.18
C GLN A 37 21.56 14.32 -34.37
N LEU A 38 20.65 14.02 -33.46
CA LEU A 38 19.55 13.07 -33.70
C LEU A 38 18.22 13.81 -33.50
N ARG A 39 17.64 14.21 -34.65
CA ARG A 39 16.20 14.48 -34.76
C ARG A 39 15.46 13.16 -34.63
N HIS A 40 14.40 13.11 -33.84
CA HIS A 40 13.16 12.42 -34.23
C HIS A 40 11.95 13.00 -33.49
N GLU A 41 10.84 13.01 -34.22
CA GLU A 41 9.56 13.66 -33.95
C GLU A 41 8.70 12.95 -32.88
N PHE A 42 7.73 13.69 -32.34
CA PHE A 42 6.65 13.23 -31.46
C PHE A 42 5.73 12.19 -32.10
N VAL A 43 5.38 11.10 -31.38
CA VAL A 43 4.04 10.43 -31.44
C VAL A 43 3.75 9.65 -30.13
N GLY A 44 2.59 9.89 -29.51
CA GLY A 44 1.70 8.85 -28.91
C GLY A 44 2.03 8.23 -27.54
N TYR A 45 0.99 8.10 -26.70
CA TYR A 45 0.96 7.36 -25.43
C TYR A 45 1.66 5.98 -25.50
N GLY A 46 2.59 5.70 -24.57
CA GLY A 46 3.23 4.41 -24.45
C GLY A 46 4.19 4.33 -23.26
N THR A 47 4.07 3.25 -22.49
CA THR A 47 4.96 2.83 -21.41
C THR A 47 6.42 2.86 -21.83
N ASN A 48 7.23 3.78 -21.30
CA ASN A 48 8.66 3.81 -21.57
C ASN A 48 9.42 2.94 -20.56
N VAL A 49 9.67 1.70 -21.00
CA VAL A 49 10.74 0.83 -20.52
C VAL A 49 12.02 1.24 -21.24
N THR A 50 13.02 1.71 -20.50
CA THR A 50 14.38 1.89 -21.01
C THR A 50 15.30 0.97 -20.22
N THR A 51 15.91 0.00 -20.91
CA THR A 51 16.93 -0.89 -20.35
C THR A 51 18.29 -0.23 -20.52
N ILE A 52 19.02 -0.02 -19.42
CA ILE A 52 20.45 0.28 -19.43
C ILE A 52 21.15 -0.91 -18.77
N GLU A 53 21.99 -1.61 -19.52
CA GLU A 53 22.84 -2.68 -18.99
C GLU A 53 23.94 -2.05 -18.11
N ALA A 54 24.10 -2.56 -16.89
CA ALA A 54 25.23 -2.22 -16.03
C ALA A 54 25.92 -3.51 -15.55
N GLN A 55 27.16 -3.69 -16.00
CA GLN A 55 28.13 -4.62 -15.43
C GLN A 55 28.52 -4.16 -14.02
N GLN A 56 28.45 -5.08 -13.06
CA GLN A 56 29.13 -5.08 -11.76
C GLN A 56 28.95 -3.82 -10.89
N GLY A 57 27.89 -3.85 -10.08
CA GLY A 57 27.61 -2.89 -9.00
C GLY A 57 26.11 -2.77 -8.87
N ILE A 58 25.53 -3.46 -7.89
CA ILE A 58 24.07 -3.68 -7.77
C ILE A 58 23.36 -2.32 -7.63
N VAL A 59 22.78 -1.84 -8.74
CA VAL A 59 21.83 -0.75 -8.80
C VAL A 59 20.45 -1.37 -9.02
N TYR A 60 19.66 -1.53 -7.97
CA TYR A 60 18.23 -1.81 -8.11
C TYR A 60 17.47 -0.48 -8.15
N HIS A 61 17.49 0.21 -9.29
CA HIS A 61 16.34 1.03 -9.68
C HIS A 61 15.26 0.07 -10.17
N GLY A 62 14.65 -0.64 -9.21
CA GLY A 62 13.73 -1.73 -9.47
C GLY A 62 12.48 -1.21 -10.14
N ARG A 63 12.27 -1.59 -11.40
CA ARG A 63 10.95 -1.55 -12.03
C ARG A 63 9.97 -2.22 -11.05
N MET A 64 8.91 -1.53 -10.61
CA MET A 64 7.88 -2.15 -9.76
C MET A 64 7.41 -3.44 -10.44
N THR A 65 7.36 -4.53 -9.69
CA THR A 65 6.82 -5.79 -10.20
C THR A 65 5.33 -5.60 -10.50
N GLU A 66 4.78 -6.38 -11.43
CA GLU A 66 3.34 -6.34 -11.73
C GLU A 66 2.50 -6.56 -10.47
N ALA A 67 2.97 -7.41 -9.55
CA ALA A 67 2.34 -7.65 -8.26
C ALA A 67 2.36 -6.39 -7.36
N ALA A 68 3.48 -5.66 -7.29
CA ALA A 68 3.55 -4.41 -6.52
C ALA A 68 2.59 -3.35 -7.09
N VAL A 69 2.51 -3.22 -8.42
CA VAL A 69 1.56 -2.31 -9.07
C VAL A 69 0.11 -2.70 -8.76
N ALA A 70 -0.22 -3.99 -8.85
CA ALA A 70 -1.56 -4.48 -8.52
C ALA A 70 -1.93 -4.25 -7.05
N TYR A 71 -0.97 -4.43 -6.13
CA TYR A 71 -1.13 -4.12 -4.71
C TYR A 71 -1.43 -2.63 -4.51
N CYS A 72 -0.60 -1.73 -5.07
CA CYS A 72 -0.80 -0.29 -4.99
C CYS A 72 -2.17 0.14 -5.56
N ASN A 73 -2.61 -0.46 -6.66
CA ASN A 73 -3.93 -0.18 -7.22
C ASN A 73 -5.07 -0.57 -6.27
N CYS A 74 -4.97 -1.71 -5.58
CA CYS A 74 -5.92 -2.07 -4.53
C CYS A 74 -5.95 -1.05 -3.39
N MET A 75 -4.78 -0.54 -2.99
CA MET A 75 -4.67 0.47 -1.94
C MET A 75 -5.22 1.84 -2.35
N GLU A 76 -5.03 2.27 -3.61
CA GLU A 76 -5.66 3.49 -4.14
C GLU A 76 -7.18 3.41 -4.07
N ASP A 77 -7.70 2.25 -4.46
CA ASP A 77 -9.10 1.91 -4.39
C ASP A 77 -9.65 1.94 -2.95
N VAL A 78 -8.88 1.43 -1.98
CA VAL A 78 -9.21 1.51 -0.55
C VAL A 78 -9.24 2.97 -0.11
N LYS A 79 -8.25 3.78 -0.48
CA LYS A 79 -8.18 5.22 -0.16
C LYS A 79 -9.42 5.97 -0.67
N ALA A 80 -9.84 5.72 -1.90
CA ALA A 80 -11.03 6.32 -2.49
C ALA A 80 -12.32 5.92 -1.73
N ARG A 81 -12.48 4.64 -1.36
CA ARG A 81 -13.64 4.16 -0.61
C ARG A 81 -13.70 4.73 0.80
N LEU A 82 -12.57 4.76 1.51
CA LEU A 82 -12.50 5.36 2.85
C LEU A 82 -12.84 6.84 2.83
N ARG A 83 -12.42 7.57 1.80
CA ARG A 83 -12.79 8.99 1.61
C ARG A 83 -14.30 9.15 1.50
N LEU A 84 -14.97 8.34 0.68
CA LEU A 84 -16.42 8.41 0.51
C LEU A 84 -17.17 8.03 1.80
N ILE A 85 -16.72 6.97 2.49
CA ILE A 85 -17.29 6.61 3.80
C ILE A 85 -17.16 7.78 4.77
N LYS A 86 -15.98 8.43 4.83
CA LYS A 86 -15.74 9.59 5.69
C LYS A 86 -16.68 10.75 5.35
N GLU A 87 -16.83 11.08 4.07
CA GLU A 87 -17.76 12.12 3.61
C GLU A 87 -19.21 11.86 4.05
N ILE A 88 -19.69 10.63 3.89
CA ILE A 88 -21.02 10.20 4.34
C ILE A 88 -21.15 10.37 5.87
N THR A 89 -20.18 9.87 6.64
CA THR A 89 -20.21 9.94 8.12
C THR A 89 -20.11 11.37 8.66
N GLU A 90 -19.62 12.31 7.85
CA GLU A 90 -19.53 13.74 8.19
C GLU A 90 -20.73 14.54 7.67
N GLY A 91 -21.80 13.87 7.23
CA GLY A 91 -23.04 14.50 6.78
C GLY A 91 -22.97 15.09 5.36
N ARG A 92 -21.93 14.76 4.58
CA ARG A 92 -21.77 15.20 3.18
C ARG A 92 -22.19 14.13 2.18
N SER A 93 -23.24 13.38 2.52
CA SER A 93 -23.74 12.31 1.66
C SER A 93 -24.19 12.83 0.28
N PRO A 94 -23.78 12.19 -0.82
CA PRO A 94 -24.31 12.48 -2.14
C PRO A 94 -25.73 11.91 -2.36
N LEU A 95 -26.19 10.98 -1.52
CA LEU A 95 -27.48 10.30 -1.66
C LEU A 95 -28.61 11.05 -0.94
N GLY A 96 -28.29 11.82 0.10
CA GLY A 96 -29.27 12.59 0.87
C GLY A 96 -30.29 11.73 1.63
N SER A 97 -29.96 10.46 1.92
CA SER A 97 -30.84 9.52 2.64
C SER A 97 -30.02 8.66 3.59
N GLU A 98 -30.24 8.84 4.90
CA GLU A 98 -29.51 8.12 5.95
C GLU A 98 -29.61 6.58 5.82
N GLY A 99 -30.76 6.07 5.37
CA GLY A 99 -30.96 4.65 5.15
C GLY A 99 -30.10 4.11 4.00
N LEU A 100 -30.08 4.79 2.86
CA LEU A 100 -29.25 4.41 1.72
C LEU A 100 -27.75 4.62 2.01
N ASP A 101 -27.41 5.66 2.77
CA ASP A 101 -26.07 5.92 3.25
C ASP A 101 -25.54 4.76 4.09
N GLY A 102 -26.36 4.24 5.00
CA GLY A 102 -26.01 3.06 5.80
C GLY A 102 -25.70 1.84 4.94
N GLU A 103 -26.51 1.56 3.92
CA GLU A 103 -26.30 0.43 3.00
C GLU A 103 -25.02 0.59 2.17
N VAL A 104 -24.77 1.81 1.66
CA VAL A 104 -23.54 2.13 0.92
C VAL A 104 -22.31 2.05 1.82
N VAL A 105 -22.36 2.57 3.04
CA VAL A 105 -21.26 2.45 4.02
C VAL A 105 -20.94 0.98 4.30
N CYS A 106 -21.95 0.14 4.53
CA CYS A 106 -21.74 -1.30 4.72
C CYS A 106 -21.08 -1.96 3.50
N LEU A 107 -21.56 -1.65 2.29
CA LEU A 107 -20.97 -2.16 1.05
C LEU A 107 -19.51 -1.74 0.87
N LEU A 108 -19.21 -0.45 1.10
CA LEU A 108 -17.87 0.10 0.93
C LEU A 108 -16.89 -0.47 1.97
N LEU A 109 -17.30 -0.59 3.24
CA LEU A 109 -16.49 -1.24 4.28
C LEU A 109 -16.16 -2.69 3.90
N ARG A 110 -17.16 -3.45 3.46
CA ARG A 110 -16.94 -4.83 3.00
C ARG A 110 -15.93 -4.87 1.85
N LYS A 111 -16.07 -4.00 0.85
CA LYS A 111 -15.13 -3.94 -0.29
C LYS A 111 -13.72 -3.54 0.14
N VAL A 112 -13.57 -2.60 1.08
CA VAL A 112 -12.26 -2.24 1.64
C VAL A 112 -11.59 -3.46 2.28
N LEU A 113 -12.33 -4.22 3.11
CA LEU A 113 -11.81 -5.42 3.75
C LEU A 113 -11.44 -6.51 2.72
N GLU A 114 -12.27 -6.73 1.71
CA GLU A 114 -11.96 -7.65 0.60
C GLU A 114 -10.69 -7.22 -0.14
N GLN A 115 -10.49 -5.92 -0.37
CA GLN A 115 -9.29 -5.41 -1.04
C GLN A 115 -8.02 -5.57 -0.20
N ILE A 116 -8.10 -5.38 1.12
CA ILE A 116 -6.98 -5.69 2.02
C ILE A 116 -6.63 -7.18 1.88
N ALA A 117 -7.61 -8.08 1.96
CA ALA A 117 -7.38 -9.51 1.83
C ALA A 117 -6.78 -9.91 0.47
N PHE A 118 -7.31 -9.36 -0.63
CA PHE A 118 -6.79 -9.64 -1.98
C PHE A 118 -5.43 -9.02 -2.23
N SER A 119 -5.12 -7.86 -1.63
CA SER A 119 -3.78 -7.28 -1.71
C SER A 119 -2.75 -8.18 -1.02
N SER A 120 -3.08 -8.75 0.15
CA SER A 120 -2.25 -9.79 0.76
C SER A 120 -2.10 -11.01 -0.15
N LEU A 121 -3.17 -11.46 -0.82
CA LEU A 121 -3.08 -12.56 -1.78
C LEU A 121 -2.15 -12.23 -2.96
N ILE A 122 -2.17 -11.01 -3.48
CA ILE A 122 -1.27 -10.54 -4.55
C ILE A 122 0.19 -10.66 -4.10
N ALA A 123 0.50 -10.20 -2.88
CA ALA A 123 1.85 -10.25 -2.32
C ALA A 123 2.37 -11.68 -2.11
N HIS A 124 1.49 -12.66 -1.96
CA HIS A 124 1.82 -14.06 -1.65
C HIS A 124 1.35 -15.04 -2.73
N ARG A 125 1.11 -14.55 -3.94
CA ARG A 125 0.46 -15.32 -5.00
C ARG A 125 1.17 -16.65 -5.26
N GLU A 126 2.49 -16.63 -5.42
CA GLU A 126 3.28 -17.83 -5.72
C GLU A 126 3.18 -18.86 -4.59
N THR A 127 3.29 -18.42 -3.33
CA THR A 127 3.14 -19.29 -2.15
C THR A 127 1.73 -19.87 -2.06
N TYR A 128 0.70 -19.08 -2.41
CA TYR A 128 -0.69 -19.53 -2.40
C TYR A 128 -0.97 -20.54 -3.51
N GLU A 129 -0.56 -20.25 -4.76
CA GLU A 129 -0.77 -21.12 -5.93
C GLU A 129 -0.02 -22.45 -5.81
N ALA A 130 1.07 -22.52 -5.03
CA ALA A 130 1.77 -23.77 -4.75
C ALA A 130 0.93 -24.80 -3.97
N VAL A 131 -0.11 -24.36 -3.24
CA VAL A 131 -0.96 -25.21 -2.39
C VAL A 131 -2.44 -25.17 -2.80
N HIS A 132 -2.86 -24.14 -3.51
CA HIS A 132 -4.27 -23.90 -3.85
C HIS A 132 -4.47 -23.56 -5.33
N ASN A 133 -5.37 -24.30 -5.99
CA ASN A 133 -5.67 -24.12 -7.41
C ASN A 133 -6.91 -23.24 -7.66
N ASP A 134 -7.37 -22.49 -6.66
CA ASP A 134 -8.65 -21.76 -6.68
C ASP A 134 -8.52 -20.23 -6.72
N LEU A 135 -7.34 -19.70 -7.07
CA LEU A 135 -7.02 -18.26 -7.10
C LEU A 135 -8.08 -17.42 -7.81
N GLY A 136 -8.60 -17.88 -8.95
CA GLY A 136 -9.62 -17.15 -9.73
C GLY A 136 -11.05 -17.22 -9.16
N SER A 137 -11.30 -18.05 -8.16
CA SER A 137 -12.64 -18.30 -7.61
C SER A 137 -12.76 -18.00 -6.11
N ILE A 138 -11.66 -17.69 -5.44
CA ILE A 138 -11.69 -17.26 -4.05
C ILE A 138 -12.23 -15.84 -3.97
N TRP A 139 -13.41 -15.68 -3.38
CA TRP A 139 -14.04 -14.38 -3.19
C TRP A 139 -14.39 -14.06 -1.74
N ARG A 140 -14.38 -15.07 -0.85
CA ARG A 140 -14.73 -14.90 0.57
C ARG A 140 -13.51 -14.48 1.38
N ALA A 141 -13.44 -13.21 1.76
CA ALA A 141 -12.31 -12.63 2.50
C ALA A 141 -11.96 -13.40 3.78
N LYS A 142 -12.94 -13.77 4.61
CA LYS A 142 -12.71 -14.55 5.84
C LYS A 142 -11.98 -15.88 5.57
N ARG A 143 -12.43 -16.63 4.55
CA ARG A 143 -11.80 -17.89 4.13
C ARG A 143 -10.39 -17.67 3.58
N LEU A 144 -10.17 -16.55 2.88
CA LEU A 144 -8.86 -16.17 2.38
C LEU A 144 -7.89 -15.88 3.54
N LEU A 145 -8.30 -15.09 4.54
CA LEU A 145 -7.51 -14.82 5.74
C LEU A 145 -7.12 -16.12 6.46
N GLU A 146 -8.07 -17.02 6.71
CA GLU A 146 -7.81 -18.30 7.38
C GLU A 146 -6.80 -19.19 6.62
N ARG A 147 -6.82 -19.15 5.29
CA ARG A 147 -5.88 -19.91 4.45
C ARG A 147 -4.51 -19.27 4.43
N MET A 148 -4.46 -17.95 4.26
CA MET A 148 -3.22 -17.17 4.29
C MET A 148 -2.50 -17.32 5.63
N ASP A 149 -3.23 -17.28 6.74
CA ASP A 149 -2.69 -17.45 8.09
C ASP A 149 -1.99 -18.80 8.28
N LYS A 150 -2.55 -19.87 7.69
CA LYS A 150 -1.96 -21.21 7.69
C LYS A 150 -0.72 -21.32 6.80
N LEU A 151 -0.67 -20.55 5.72
CA LEU A 151 0.46 -20.54 4.78
C LEU A 151 1.63 -19.72 5.34
N HIS A 152 1.34 -18.53 5.88
CA HIS A 152 2.32 -17.59 6.39
C HIS A 152 1.68 -16.68 7.45
N PRO A 153 1.94 -16.87 8.75
CA PRO A 153 1.30 -16.09 9.81
C PRO A 153 1.51 -14.57 9.74
N GLU A 154 2.60 -14.12 9.11
CA GLU A 154 2.96 -12.70 8.93
C GLU A 154 2.41 -12.10 7.60
N PHE A 155 1.45 -12.78 6.94
CA PHE A 155 0.85 -12.30 5.69
C PHE A 155 0.06 -10.99 5.80
N TYR A 156 -0.40 -10.68 7.01
CA TYR A 156 -1.27 -9.54 7.27
C TYR A 156 -0.43 -8.26 7.34
N PRO A 157 -0.92 -7.12 6.81
CA PRO A 157 -0.16 -5.87 6.85
C PRO A 157 0.33 -5.54 8.27
N SER A 158 1.62 -5.23 8.39
CA SER A 158 2.25 -4.89 9.67
C SER A 158 2.45 -3.37 9.74
N PRO A 159 1.61 -2.64 10.50
CA PRO A 159 1.65 -1.19 10.52
C PRO A 159 2.89 -0.68 11.24
N ILE A 160 3.48 0.37 10.68
CA ILE A 160 4.66 1.04 11.23
C ILE A 160 4.39 2.54 11.36
N LYS A 161 5.00 3.16 12.36
CA LYS A 161 4.95 4.61 12.52
C LYS A 161 5.69 5.25 11.34
N ARG A 162 5.18 6.39 10.88
CA ARG A 162 5.92 7.26 9.94
C ARG A 162 7.30 7.54 10.51
N GLY A 163 8.32 6.95 9.90
CA GLY A 163 9.69 7.11 10.34
C GLY A 163 10.18 8.52 10.02
N VAL A 164 10.58 9.29 11.04
CA VAL A 164 11.66 10.25 10.86
C VAL A 164 12.93 9.41 10.93
N SER A 165 13.65 9.24 9.82
CA SER A 165 14.89 8.45 9.82
C SER A 165 15.81 8.95 10.93
N ARG A 166 15.97 8.18 12.02
CA ARG A 166 16.85 8.58 13.14
C ARG A 166 18.33 8.46 12.78
N HIS A 167 18.63 7.77 11.69
CA HIS A 167 19.97 7.65 11.14
C HIS A 167 20.04 8.37 9.80
N LEU A 168 20.91 9.38 9.72
CA LEU A 168 21.40 9.94 8.46
C LEU A 168 22.36 8.90 7.86
N GLY A 169 21.82 7.98 7.06
CA GLY A 169 22.60 6.89 6.48
C GLY A 169 21.72 5.87 5.77
N VAL A 170 22.36 4.78 5.35
CA VAL A 170 21.73 3.79 4.47
C VAL A 170 20.66 2.95 5.18
N HIS A 171 20.46 3.03 6.50
CA HIS A 171 19.56 2.13 7.23
C HIS A 171 18.39 2.87 7.88
N HIS A 172 17.16 2.45 7.59
CA HIS A 172 15.93 2.99 8.18
C HIS A 172 15.38 2.05 9.24
N HIS A 173 15.14 2.60 10.43
CA HIS A 173 14.45 1.94 11.54
C HIS A 173 12.99 2.37 11.57
N PHE A 174 12.09 1.40 11.69
CA PHE A 174 10.65 1.63 11.77
C PHE A 174 10.10 1.12 13.10
N ASP A 175 9.52 2.04 13.88
CA ASP A 175 8.81 1.69 15.10
C ASP A 175 7.45 1.06 14.71
N PRO A 176 7.07 -0.11 15.24
CA PRO A 176 5.75 -0.68 15.00
C PRO A 176 4.63 0.19 15.59
N VAL A 177 3.45 0.14 14.99
CA VAL A 177 2.21 0.63 15.62
C VAL A 177 1.69 -0.48 16.52
N GLU A 178 1.59 -0.22 17.83
CA GLU A 178 1.27 -1.26 18.83
C GLU A 178 -0.25 -1.44 19.04
N ASP A 179 -1.04 -0.39 18.82
CA ASP A 179 -2.49 -0.40 19.01
C ASP A 179 -3.21 0.54 18.02
N GLY A 180 -4.55 0.59 18.12
CA GLY A 180 -5.34 1.55 17.34
C GLY A 180 -5.46 1.24 15.84
N PHE A 181 -4.93 0.12 15.36
CA PHE A 181 -5.09 -0.37 13.99
C PHE A 181 -6.09 -1.52 13.89
N LEU A 182 -6.58 -1.80 12.67
CA LEU A 182 -7.50 -2.90 12.40
C LEU A 182 -6.78 -4.24 12.55
N THR A 183 -7.12 -5.02 13.59
CA THR A 183 -6.57 -6.37 13.78
C THR A 183 -7.29 -7.41 12.91
N LYS A 184 -6.75 -8.64 12.79
CA LYS A 184 -7.41 -9.76 12.08
C LYS A 184 -8.79 -10.10 12.66
N ASP A 185 -8.94 -10.09 13.99
CA ASP A 185 -10.22 -10.40 14.64
C ASP A 185 -11.24 -9.28 14.40
N GLU A 186 -10.81 -8.03 14.51
CA GLU A 186 -11.63 -6.87 14.19
C GLU A 186 -12.03 -6.82 12.72
N PHE A 187 -11.13 -7.22 11.81
CA PHE A 187 -11.44 -7.38 10.40
C PHE A 187 -12.60 -8.36 10.22
N VAL A 188 -12.54 -9.53 10.86
CA VAL A 188 -13.58 -10.57 10.74
C VAL A 188 -14.91 -10.05 11.30
N PHE A 189 -14.88 -9.41 12.47
CA PHE A 189 -16.06 -8.79 13.06
C PHE A 189 -16.69 -7.76 12.11
N LEU A 190 -15.89 -6.80 11.64
CA LEU A 190 -16.38 -5.73 10.77
C LEU A 190 -16.90 -6.28 9.43
N TYR A 191 -16.26 -7.32 8.89
CA TYR A 191 -16.71 -8.00 7.68
C TYR A 191 -18.10 -8.63 7.85
N ASP A 192 -18.30 -9.38 8.94
CA ASP A 192 -19.56 -10.08 9.21
C ASP A 192 -20.69 -9.07 9.52
N THR A 193 -20.40 -7.99 10.25
CA THR A 193 -21.36 -6.90 10.53
C THR A 193 -21.74 -6.13 9.27
N ALA A 194 -20.77 -5.71 8.46
CA ALA A 194 -21.01 -5.03 7.19
C ALA A 194 -21.76 -5.93 6.19
N SER A 195 -21.44 -7.24 6.15
CA SER A 195 -22.19 -8.23 5.37
C SER A 195 -23.66 -8.29 5.77
N SER A 196 -23.96 -8.18 7.06
CA SER A 196 -25.33 -8.22 7.54
C SER A 196 -26.13 -7.00 7.09
N GLY A 197 -25.47 -5.83 6.99
CA GLY A 197 -26.10 -4.58 6.58
C GLY A 197 -26.52 -4.51 5.10
N ILE A 198 -25.84 -5.24 4.21
CA ILE A 198 -26.15 -5.25 2.77
C ILE A 198 -27.29 -6.21 2.38
N HIS A 199 -27.68 -7.12 3.27
CA HIS A 199 -28.74 -8.06 2.97
C HIS A 199 -30.11 -7.40 3.13
N THR A 200 -30.99 -7.65 2.15
CA THR A 200 -32.40 -7.25 2.27
C THR A 200 -33.01 -7.87 3.51
N TRP A 201 -33.69 -7.05 4.30
CA TRP A 201 -34.34 -7.49 5.52
C TRP A 201 -35.47 -8.47 5.22
N ASN A 202 -35.56 -9.55 6.00
CA ASN A 202 -36.68 -10.48 5.91
C ASN A 202 -37.91 -9.87 6.60
N PRO A 203 -39.00 -9.56 5.89
CA PRO A 203 -40.18 -8.91 6.47
C PRO A 203 -40.93 -9.77 7.50
N PHE A 204 -40.63 -11.06 7.59
CA PHE A 204 -41.23 -11.98 8.58
C PHE A 204 -40.39 -12.12 9.86
N LYS A 205 -39.24 -11.45 9.94
CA LYS A 205 -38.38 -11.50 11.13
C LYS A 205 -38.86 -10.47 12.14
N ASP A 206 -39.33 -10.96 13.29
CA ASP A 206 -39.77 -10.13 14.42
C ASP A 206 -38.56 -9.69 15.25
N ALA A 207 -37.78 -8.75 14.69
CA ALA A 207 -36.64 -8.13 15.35
C ALA A 207 -36.39 -6.73 14.75
N GLU A 208 -35.85 -5.82 15.56
CA GLU A 208 -35.39 -4.53 15.05
C GLU A 208 -34.17 -4.71 14.13
N ARG A 209 -34.13 -3.94 13.03
CA ARG A 209 -32.97 -3.90 12.12
C ARG A 209 -31.92 -2.94 12.69
N VAL A 210 -31.20 -3.38 13.71
CA VAL A 210 -30.07 -2.66 14.29
C VAL A 210 -28.77 -3.39 13.95
N LEU A 211 -27.80 -2.66 13.41
CA LEU A 211 -26.43 -3.14 13.23
C LEU A 211 -25.57 -2.60 14.36
N ASP A 212 -25.01 -3.50 15.17
CA ASP A 212 -24.06 -3.13 16.20
C ASP A 212 -22.63 -3.24 15.64
N PHE A 213 -22.04 -2.09 15.32
CA PHE A 213 -20.64 -2.00 14.91
C PHE A 213 -19.66 -1.95 16.09
N GLN A 214 -20.15 -2.06 17.34
CA GLN A 214 -19.43 -1.94 18.62
C GLN A 214 -18.68 -0.63 18.86
N ARG A 215 -18.57 0.20 17.82
CA ARG A 215 -17.86 1.46 17.80
C ARG A 215 -18.33 2.27 16.58
N PRO A 216 -18.19 3.61 16.59
CA PRO A 216 -18.60 4.45 15.47
C PRO A 216 -17.88 4.08 14.17
N ILE A 217 -18.56 4.23 13.03
CA ILE A 217 -17.94 4.00 11.71
C ILE A 217 -16.69 4.87 11.51
N ALA A 218 -16.70 6.10 12.00
CA ALA A 218 -15.52 6.98 11.96
C ALA A 218 -14.29 6.37 12.65
N GLU A 219 -14.50 5.62 13.74
CA GLU A 219 -13.41 4.92 14.41
C GLU A 219 -12.88 3.75 13.58
N TRP A 220 -13.75 3.01 12.90
CA TRP A 220 -13.32 1.96 11.96
C TRP A 220 -12.45 2.52 10.82
N ILE A 221 -12.79 3.69 10.29
CA ILE A 221 -11.98 4.38 9.26
C ILE A 221 -10.57 4.68 9.80
N VAL A 222 -10.48 5.21 11.03
CA VAL A 222 -9.20 5.52 11.67
C VAL A 222 -8.35 4.25 11.86
N ARG A 223 -8.95 3.14 12.28
CA ARG A 223 -8.23 1.87 12.48
C ARG A 223 -7.74 1.27 11.16
N ILE A 224 -8.54 1.33 10.10
CA ILE A 224 -8.12 0.89 8.77
C ILE A 224 -6.97 1.78 8.26
N ALA A 225 -7.09 3.09 8.45
CA ALA A 225 -6.03 4.02 8.07
C ALA A 225 -4.74 3.76 8.87
N ALA A 226 -4.82 3.51 10.18
CA ALA A 226 -3.67 3.19 11.01
C ALA A 226 -3.00 1.86 10.62
N LEU A 227 -3.78 0.87 10.15
CA LEU A 227 -3.23 -0.38 9.61
C LEU A 227 -2.44 -0.13 8.32
N LEU A 228 -2.93 0.75 7.45
CA LEU A 228 -2.45 0.86 6.08
C LEU A 228 -1.52 2.04 5.82
N ASP A 229 -1.54 3.12 6.60
CA ASP A 229 -0.86 4.38 6.28
C ASP A 229 0.61 4.19 5.84
N HIS A 230 1.39 3.55 6.71
CA HIS A 230 2.70 2.97 6.39
C HIS A 230 2.69 1.54 6.92
N HIS A 231 2.98 0.57 6.06
CA HIS A 231 2.96 -0.83 6.47
C HIS A 231 3.97 -1.67 5.73
N LEU A 232 4.38 -2.75 6.40
CA LEU A 232 5.22 -3.78 5.85
C LEU A 232 4.36 -4.96 5.39
N VAL A 233 4.76 -5.56 4.26
CA VAL A 233 4.25 -6.83 3.76
C VAL A 233 5.41 -7.79 3.66
N HIS A 234 5.41 -8.83 4.50
CA HIS A 234 6.48 -9.81 4.59
C HIS A 234 6.27 -10.91 3.55
N PHE A 235 7.31 -11.31 2.83
CA PHE A 235 7.18 -12.44 1.90
C PHE A 235 7.50 -13.76 2.59
N ALA A 236 6.70 -14.78 2.27
CA ALA A 236 6.89 -16.10 2.82
C ALA A 236 8.23 -16.70 2.39
N GLY A 237 9.03 -17.14 3.37
CA GLY A 237 10.27 -17.87 3.12
C GLY A 237 11.46 -17.03 2.62
N THR A 238 11.33 -15.70 2.58
CA THR A 238 12.44 -14.80 2.23
C THR A 238 12.69 -13.77 3.34
N LYS A 239 13.79 -13.01 3.22
CA LYS A 239 14.02 -11.82 4.04
C LYS A 239 13.50 -10.55 3.37
N ASP A 240 12.97 -10.64 2.16
CA ASP A 240 12.50 -9.47 1.44
C ASP A 240 11.10 -9.10 1.89
N LEU A 241 10.79 -7.82 1.84
CA LEU A 241 9.49 -7.27 2.16
C LEU A 241 9.13 -6.11 1.23
N TRP A 242 7.85 -5.75 1.21
CA TRP A 242 7.42 -4.44 0.73
C TRP A 242 7.23 -3.48 1.89
N LEU A 243 7.78 -2.28 1.76
CA LEU A 243 7.34 -1.10 2.47
C LEU A 243 6.31 -0.38 1.60
N ILE A 244 5.10 -0.24 2.11
CA ILE A 244 4.01 0.46 1.44
C ILE A 244 3.78 1.80 2.13
N GLN A 245 3.62 2.84 1.33
CA GLN A 245 3.23 4.18 1.76
C GLN A 245 1.95 4.58 1.02
N MET A 246 0.86 4.83 1.76
CA MET A 246 -0.46 5.11 1.17
C MET A 246 -0.58 6.50 0.52
N ASP A 247 0.26 7.42 0.97
CA ASP A 247 0.28 8.83 0.58
C ASP A 247 1.73 9.29 0.50
N SER A 248 2.33 9.13 -0.69
CA SER A 248 3.67 9.63 -0.99
C SER A 248 3.67 11.16 -1.00
N PRO A 249 4.66 11.84 -0.38
CA PRO A 249 4.74 13.30 -0.39
C PRO A 249 5.00 13.88 -1.79
N GLU A 250 5.41 13.05 -2.76
CA GLU A 250 5.76 13.50 -4.12
C GLU A 250 4.52 13.70 -4.99
N ASP A 251 3.56 12.78 -4.93
CA ASP A 251 2.42 12.72 -5.86
C ASP A 251 1.08 12.36 -5.20
N HIS A 252 1.07 12.17 -3.87
CA HIS A 252 -0.10 11.72 -3.10
C HIS A 252 -0.67 10.36 -3.51
N ARG A 253 0.16 9.53 -4.14
CA ARG A 253 -0.18 8.17 -4.58
C ARG A 253 0.39 7.12 -3.63
N VAL A 254 -0.13 5.91 -3.77
CA VAL A 254 0.38 4.73 -3.06
C VAL A 254 1.67 4.27 -3.74
N HIS A 255 2.75 4.19 -2.97
CA HIS A 255 4.05 3.71 -3.42
C HIS A 255 4.42 2.42 -2.69
N ALA A 256 5.14 1.53 -3.38
CA ALA A 256 5.71 0.33 -2.80
C ALA A 256 7.22 0.28 -3.06
N PHE A 257 7.97 -0.01 -2.01
CA PHE A 257 9.41 -0.15 -2.04
C PHE A 257 9.80 -1.57 -1.65
N VAL A 258 10.60 -2.24 -2.48
CA VAL A 258 11.18 -3.53 -2.12
C VAL A 258 12.39 -3.26 -1.23
N ALA A 259 12.51 -4.00 -0.13
CA ALA A 259 13.69 -3.92 0.70
C ALA A 259 14.02 -5.25 1.36
N PRO A 260 15.31 -5.61 1.47
CA PRO A 260 15.73 -6.74 2.28
C PRO A 260 15.69 -6.38 3.76
N MET A 261 15.14 -7.27 4.58
CA MET A 261 15.16 -7.19 6.03
C MET A 261 16.58 -7.47 6.54
N VAL A 262 17.16 -6.48 7.20
CA VAL A 262 18.47 -6.61 7.87
C VAL A 262 18.21 -6.79 9.37
N THR A 263 18.85 -7.81 9.95
CA THR A 263 18.69 -8.23 11.36
C THR A 263 19.90 -7.86 12.23
N GLU A 264 21.00 -7.42 11.62
CA GLU A 264 22.21 -6.96 12.29
C GLU A 264 22.67 -5.63 11.69
N PHE A 265 22.85 -4.61 12.53
CA PHE A 265 23.42 -3.35 12.09
C PHE A 265 24.92 -3.52 11.83
N PRO A 266 25.47 -3.11 10.67
CA PRO A 266 26.90 -2.96 10.56
C PRO A 266 27.37 -1.95 11.62
N PRO A 267 28.52 -2.19 12.29
CA PRO A 267 29.02 -1.28 13.30
C PRO A 267 29.16 0.12 12.69
N VAL A 268 28.66 1.13 13.41
CA VAL A 268 28.82 2.53 13.01
C VAL A 268 30.32 2.81 12.87
N PRO A 269 30.80 3.27 11.70
CA PRO A 269 32.20 3.65 11.55
C PRO A 269 32.54 4.72 12.59
N ALA A 270 33.63 4.48 13.35
CA ALA A 270 34.13 5.42 14.35
C ALA A 270 34.60 6.74 13.74
#